data_AF-A0A353QI31-F1
#
_entry.id   AF-A0A353QI31-F1
#
_cell.length_a   1.000
_cell.length_b   1.000
_cell.length_c   1.000
_cell.angle_alpha   90.00
_cell.angle_beta   90.00
_cell.angle_gamma   90.00
#
_symmetry.space_group_name_H-M   'P 1'
#
loop_
_entity.id
_entity.type
_entity.pdbx_description
1 polymer ?
#
loop_
_entity_poly.entity_id
_entity_poly.type
_entity_poly.pdbx_seq_one_letter_code
_entity_poly.pdbx_strand_id
1 'polypeptide(L)'
;MDVRINAIIEHIMFDLLEGNLLHQKVVIQVFAKVTREVQLRIATGQGPLVKVEQVIGENVTQVLVRRVVPIIIPPVPPTPPPAVLGTVSIVIPGVEAVITQQVLIENAVTLPVPAIKIRAVTGTILNLVGQIVPDAILVTGTVNKSVDFVDVANTVRNLQENVPFSALLPAAGIAPGTPVEISAEIENISFSLSNNGRVLNQVIVLQLTATVMSTESQVVEVITSVEFPGVQTTELLVRALVLRNSVPQLEELTVVTNAVGPGVLAIQKQVIPLDVVNDGNPNPVPVEVVTDITLGPLT
;
A
#
# COMPACT_ATOMS: atom_id res chain seq x y z
N MET A 1 -0.12 23.02 64.05
CA MET A 1 1.21 23.38 63.51
C MET A 1 1.03 24.72 62.83
N ASP A 2 1.72 25.75 63.30
CA ASP A 2 1.77 27.06 62.65
C ASP A 2 3.08 27.16 61.87
N VAL A 3 2.99 27.53 60.59
CA VAL A 3 4.14 27.66 59.70
C VAL A 3 4.16 29.10 59.22
N ARG A 4 5.20 29.83 59.63
CA ARG A 4 5.45 31.19 59.15
C ARG A 4 6.65 31.17 58.23
N ILE A 5 6.41 31.56 56.98
CA ILE A 5 7.45 31.64 55.96
C ILE A 5 7.70 33.11 55.68
N ASN A 6 8.95 33.52 55.83
CA ASN A 6 9.43 34.79 55.34
C ASN A 6 10.46 34.50 54.26
N ALA A 7 10.21 35.00 53.07
CA ALA A 7 11.16 34.95 51.97
C ALA A 7 11.63 36.36 51.68
N ILE A 8 12.94 36.53 51.54
CA ILE A 8 13.53 37.76 51.05
C ILE A 8 14.37 37.44 49.82
N ILE A 9 14.38 38.35 48.86
CA ILE A 9 15.32 38.26 47.75
C ILE A 9 16.68 38.64 48.31
N GLU A 10 17.59 37.67 48.37
CA GLU A 10 18.93 37.89 48.90
C GLU A 10 19.80 38.56 47.83
N HIS A 11 19.67 38.12 46.58
CA HIS A 11 20.41 38.72 45.47
C HIS A 11 19.70 38.51 44.13
N ILE A 12 19.77 39.50 43.25
CA ILE A 12 19.36 39.39 41.84
C ILE A 12 20.61 39.58 40.99
N MET A 13 21.00 38.55 40.25
CA MET A 13 22.03 38.65 39.23
C MET A 13 21.36 38.75 37.87
N PHE A 14 21.91 39.56 36.97
CA PHE A 14 21.42 39.64 35.62
C PHE A 14 22.54 39.87 34.62
N ASP A 15 22.35 39.28 33.44
CA ASP A 15 23.16 39.49 32.25
C ASP A 15 22.24 40.00 31.15
N LEU A 16 22.58 41.14 30.55
CA LEU A 16 21.91 41.59 29.34
C LEU A 16 22.53 40.84 28.17
N LEU A 17 21.75 39.93 27.59
CA LEU A 17 22.08 39.29 26.32
C LEU A 17 21.67 40.24 25.18
N GLU A 18 21.82 39.82 23.93
CA GLU A 18 21.71 40.73 22.78
C GLU A 18 20.38 41.53 22.70
N GLY A 19 20.51 42.80 22.35
CA GLY A 19 19.39 43.72 22.11
C GLY A 19 18.63 44.08 23.38
N ASN A 20 17.56 43.34 23.66
CA ASN A 20 16.59 43.62 24.71
C ASN A 20 16.29 42.39 25.61
N LEU A 21 17.12 41.34 25.55
CA LEU A 21 16.90 40.11 26.29
C LEU A 21 17.71 40.07 27.58
N LEU A 22 17.05 40.29 28.73
CA LEU A 22 17.69 40.28 30.04
C LEU A 22 17.53 38.90 30.70
N HIS A 23 18.63 38.18 30.88
CA HIS A 23 18.64 36.92 31.61
C HIS A 23 18.90 37.19 33.09
N GLN A 24 17.96 36.84 33.96
CA GLN A 24 18.07 37.10 35.40
C GLN A 24 18.06 35.80 36.20
N LYS A 25 18.94 35.72 37.18
CA LYS A 25 18.95 34.68 38.20
C LYS A 25 18.69 35.33 39.55
N VAL A 26 17.52 35.03 40.11
CA VAL A 26 17.11 35.51 41.43
C VAL A 26 17.43 34.43 42.45
N VAL A 27 18.22 34.79 43.46
CA VAL A 27 18.49 33.96 44.63
C VAL A 27 17.58 34.42 45.75
N ILE A 28 16.72 33.52 46.22
CA ILE A 28 15.77 33.80 47.29
C ILE A 28 16.22 33.02 48.52
N GLN A 29 16.39 33.73 49.62
CA GLN A 29 16.58 33.12 50.92
C GLN A 29 15.22 32.94 51.57
N VAL A 30 14.85 31.68 51.80
CA VAL A 30 13.58 31.35 52.45
C VAL A 30 13.87 30.90 53.87
N PHE A 31 13.34 31.66 54.83
CA PHE A 31 13.33 31.24 56.22
C PHE A 31 11.93 30.75 56.59
N ALA A 32 11.81 29.45 56.81
CA ALA A 32 10.59 28.84 57.30
C ALA A 32 10.72 28.53 58.79
N LYS A 33 9.88 29.17 59.61
CA LYS A 33 9.74 28.82 61.02
C LYS A 33 8.48 27.98 61.19
N VAL A 34 8.69 26.71 61.53
CA VAL A 34 7.61 25.80 61.89
C VAL A 34 7.52 25.72 63.40
N THR A 35 6.42 26.16 63.96
CA THR A 35 6.10 26.02 65.39
C THR A 35 4.95 25.05 65.55
N ARG A 36 5.10 24.10 66.45
CA ARG A 36 3.97 23.31 66.94
C ARG A 36 3.82 23.60 68.43
N GLU A 37 2.60 23.87 68.85
CA GLU A 37 2.27 23.79 70.27
C GLU A 37 2.30 22.31 70.65
N VAL A 38 2.98 21.99 71.75
CA VAL A 38 3.08 20.64 72.28
C VAL A 38 2.63 20.71 73.73
N GLN A 39 1.65 19.88 74.08
CA GLN A 39 1.24 19.73 75.47
C GLN A 39 2.27 18.86 76.20
N LEU A 40 2.86 19.42 77.26
CA LEU A 40 3.85 18.74 78.08
C LEU A 40 3.28 18.56 79.49
N ARG A 41 3.50 17.39 80.09
CA ARG A 41 3.15 17.14 81.49
C ARG A 41 4.31 17.60 82.36
N ILE A 42 4.17 18.76 82.98
CA ILE A 42 5.24 19.39 83.78
C ILE A 42 5.05 19.03 85.25
N ALA A 43 6.11 18.57 85.91
CA ALA A 43 6.14 18.39 87.36
C ALA A 43 6.54 19.70 88.05
N THR A 44 5.88 20.04 89.16
CA THR A 44 6.19 21.26 89.92
C THR A 44 7.44 21.08 90.80
N GLY A 45 8.24 22.14 90.91
CA GLY A 45 9.46 22.18 91.73
C GLY A 45 9.65 23.54 92.39
N GLN A 46 10.75 23.73 93.13
CA GLN A 46 11.06 24.97 93.89
C GLN A 46 11.60 26.13 93.01
N GLY A 47 11.39 26.05 91.69
CA GLY A 47 11.89 27.03 90.73
C GLY A 47 11.04 28.31 90.66
N PRO A 48 11.48 29.31 89.88
CA PRO A 48 10.73 30.55 89.69
C PRO A 48 9.36 30.26 89.06
N LEU A 49 8.36 31.03 89.49
CA LEU A 49 7.00 30.89 88.98
C LEU A 49 6.94 31.33 87.52
N VAL A 50 6.37 30.48 86.67
CA VAL A 50 6.19 30.73 85.24
C VAL A 50 4.69 30.64 84.94
N LYS A 51 4.14 31.65 84.27
CA LYS A 51 2.75 31.63 83.81
C LYS A 51 2.68 30.85 82.50
N VAL A 52 1.98 29.73 82.52
CA VAL A 52 1.70 28.90 81.35
C VAL A 52 0.20 28.73 81.19
N GLU A 53 -0.24 28.41 79.99
CA GLU A 53 -1.65 28.12 79.73
C GLU A 53 -1.97 26.68 80.14
N GLN A 54 -3.03 26.51 80.94
CA GLN A 54 -3.48 25.19 81.42
C GLN A 54 -4.66 24.71 80.57
N VAL A 55 -4.54 23.49 80.02
CA VAL A 55 -5.66 22.82 79.34
C VAL A 55 -6.61 22.25 80.38
N ILE A 56 -7.84 22.75 80.43
CA ILE A 56 -8.86 22.38 81.44
C ILE A 56 -9.91 21.39 80.89
N GLY A 57 -9.78 21.00 79.61
CA GLY A 57 -10.59 19.96 78.96
C GLY A 57 -10.42 20.00 77.43
N GLU A 58 -10.42 18.84 76.78
CA GLU A 58 -10.49 18.70 75.32
C GLU A 58 -11.84 18.08 74.97
N ASN A 59 -12.62 18.72 74.09
CA ASN A 59 -13.90 18.20 73.64
C ASN A 59 -13.96 18.24 72.12
N VAL A 60 -14.47 17.17 71.49
CA VAL A 60 -14.62 17.08 70.04
C VAL A 60 -16.03 17.51 69.67
N THR A 61 -16.17 18.72 69.14
CA THR A 61 -17.42 19.16 68.50
C THR A 61 -17.20 19.15 66.99
N GLN A 62 -17.84 18.23 66.27
CA GLN A 62 -17.89 18.29 64.81
C GLN A 62 -18.85 19.42 64.39
N VAL A 63 -18.34 20.40 63.65
CA VAL A 63 -19.16 21.25 62.77
C VAL A 63 -18.89 20.81 61.34
N LEU A 64 -19.88 20.21 60.69
CA LEU A 64 -19.82 19.87 59.28
C LEU A 64 -20.16 21.12 58.45
N VAL A 65 -19.14 21.88 58.05
CA VAL A 65 -19.30 22.83 56.94
C VAL A 65 -19.11 22.06 55.64
N ARG A 66 -20.21 21.63 55.03
CA ARG A 66 -20.19 21.04 53.68
C ARG A 66 -20.10 22.17 52.66
N ARG A 67 -18.88 22.53 52.23
CA ARG A 67 -18.68 23.30 51.00
C ARG A 67 -18.81 22.33 49.80
N VAL A 68 -19.98 22.31 49.17
CA VAL A 68 -20.13 21.64 47.87
C VAL A 68 -19.61 22.60 46.80
N VAL A 69 -18.35 22.45 46.40
CA VAL A 69 -17.92 22.95 45.09
C VAL A 69 -18.25 21.83 44.12
N PRO A 70 -19.18 22.01 43.16
CA PRO A 70 -19.32 21.02 42.11
C PRO A 70 -17.98 20.92 41.40
N ILE A 71 -17.40 19.72 41.37
CA ILE A 71 -16.33 19.42 40.41
C ILE A 71 -17.04 19.46 39.07
N ILE A 72 -16.85 20.55 38.31
CA ILE A 72 -17.15 20.51 36.88
C ILE A 72 -16.06 19.60 36.32
N ILE A 73 -16.34 18.30 36.30
CA ILE A 73 -15.62 17.40 35.42
C ILE A 73 -15.94 17.96 34.04
N PRO A 74 -14.95 18.47 33.27
CA PRO A 74 -15.22 18.68 31.85
C PRO A 74 -15.79 17.35 31.34
N PRO A 75 -16.87 17.38 30.53
CA PRO A 75 -17.35 16.14 29.94
C PRO A 75 -16.13 15.45 29.34
N VAL A 76 -15.86 14.20 29.77
CA VAL A 76 -14.80 13.40 29.16
C VAL A 76 -15.06 13.51 27.66
N PRO A 77 -14.11 14.06 26.87
CA PRO A 77 -14.31 14.17 25.44
C PRO A 77 -14.78 12.80 24.96
N PRO A 78 -15.87 12.71 24.17
CA PRO A 78 -16.37 11.42 23.73
C PRO A 78 -15.19 10.66 23.14
N THR A 79 -14.86 9.50 23.74
CA THR A 79 -13.79 8.66 23.22
C THR A 79 -14.11 8.40 21.76
N PRO A 80 -13.21 8.74 20.83
CA PRO A 80 -13.43 8.44 19.43
C PRO A 80 -13.78 6.96 19.29
N PRO A 81 -14.73 6.61 18.41
CA PRO A 81 -14.92 5.22 18.03
C PRO A 81 -13.56 4.59 17.68
N PRO A 82 -13.29 3.34 18.09
CA PRO A 82 -12.09 2.65 17.65
C PRO A 82 -12.05 2.62 16.13
N ALA A 83 -10.87 2.81 15.55
CA ALA A 83 -10.70 2.72 14.11
C ALA A 83 -11.05 1.32 13.61
N VAL A 84 -11.80 1.24 12.51
CA VAL A 84 -12.05 -0.02 11.81
C VAL A 84 -11.27 0.01 10.50
N LEU A 85 -10.36 -0.95 10.33
CA LEU A 85 -9.57 -1.10 9.11
C LEU A 85 -10.05 -2.33 8.36
N GLY A 86 -10.26 -2.19 7.05
CA GLY A 86 -10.34 -3.33 6.15
C GLY A 86 -8.93 -3.69 5.69
N THR A 87 -8.54 -4.96 5.81
CA THR A 87 -7.29 -5.47 5.23
C THR A 87 -7.56 -6.69 4.36
N VAL A 88 -6.66 -6.89 3.40
CA VAL A 88 -6.68 -8.05 2.51
C VAL A 88 -5.26 -8.51 2.22
N SER A 89 -5.04 -9.82 2.17
CA SER A 89 -3.77 -10.39 1.74
C SER A 89 -3.78 -10.58 0.22
N ILE A 90 -2.96 -9.78 -0.47
CA ILE A 90 -2.74 -9.90 -1.91
C ILE A 90 -1.51 -10.77 -2.15
N VAL A 91 -1.67 -11.81 -2.99
CA VAL A 91 -0.59 -12.66 -3.46
C VAL A 91 -0.03 -12.07 -4.73
N ILE A 92 1.26 -11.78 -4.74
CA ILE A 92 1.97 -11.31 -5.93
C ILE A 92 2.84 -12.49 -6.39
N PRO A 93 2.53 -13.11 -7.54
CA PRO A 93 3.37 -14.14 -8.13
C PRO A 93 4.77 -13.60 -8.37
N GLY A 94 5.80 -14.35 -7.99
CA GLY A 94 7.15 -14.01 -8.41
C GLY A 94 7.34 -14.28 -9.90
N VAL A 95 8.19 -13.51 -10.56
CA VAL A 95 8.61 -13.76 -11.94
C VAL A 95 10.08 -14.18 -11.90
N GLU A 96 10.38 -15.39 -12.38
CA GLU A 96 11.74 -15.93 -12.44
C GLU A 96 12.47 -15.43 -13.69
N ALA A 97 11.80 -15.43 -14.84
CA ALA A 97 12.37 -14.98 -16.10
C ALA A 97 11.29 -14.46 -17.06
N VAL A 98 11.68 -13.49 -17.90
CA VAL A 98 10.89 -13.07 -19.07
C VAL A 98 11.77 -13.27 -20.29
N ILE A 99 11.33 -14.15 -21.20
CA ILE A 99 12.06 -14.53 -22.40
C ILE A 99 11.28 -14.03 -23.61
N THR A 100 11.93 -13.24 -24.45
CA THR A 100 11.30 -12.58 -25.59
C THR A 100 12.09 -12.92 -26.85
N GLN A 101 11.43 -13.48 -27.87
CA GLN A 101 12.08 -13.91 -29.11
C GLN A 101 11.20 -13.68 -30.34
N GLN A 102 11.82 -13.17 -31.39
CA GLN A 102 11.22 -13.03 -32.70
C GLN A 102 11.30 -14.35 -33.48
N VAL A 103 10.19 -14.74 -34.12
CA VAL A 103 10.07 -15.96 -34.92
C VAL A 103 9.53 -15.63 -36.30
N LEU A 104 10.14 -16.21 -37.34
CA LEU A 104 9.69 -16.08 -38.71
C LEU A 104 9.01 -17.37 -39.17
N ILE A 105 7.82 -17.24 -39.75
CA ILE A 105 7.06 -18.35 -40.33
C ILE A 105 6.89 -18.06 -41.82
N GLU A 106 7.52 -18.91 -42.64
CA GLU A 106 7.30 -18.89 -44.07
C GLU A 106 6.04 -19.69 -44.41
N ASN A 107 5.17 -19.10 -45.24
CA ASN A 107 3.94 -19.74 -45.68
C ASN A 107 3.68 -19.45 -47.15
N ALA A 108 3.05 -20.39 -47.85
CA ALA A 108 2.61 -20.19 -49.23
C ALA A 108 1.17 -20.70 -49.38
N VAL A 109 0.28 -19.82 -49.82
CA VAL A 109 -1.13 -20.16 -50.04
C VAL A 109 -1.50 -20.04 -51.50
N THR A 110 -2.27 -21.01 -52.00
CA THR A 110 -2.82 -20.95 -53.36
C THR A 110 -4.22 -20.35 -53.33
N LEU A 111 -4.39 -19.22 -54.00
CA LEU A 111 -5.68 -18.56 -54.19
C LEU A 111 -6.60 -19.43 -55.08
N PRO A 112 -7.91 -19.48 -54.76
CA PRO A 112 -8.86 -20.28 -55.54
C PRO A 112 -9.01 -19.76 -56.98
N VAL A 113 -8.88 -18.44 -57.16
CA VAL A 113 -8.88 -17.75 -58.45
C VAL A 113 -7.67 -16.82 -58.56
N PRO A 114 -7.17 -16.53 -59.77
CA PRO A 114 -6.07 -15.59 -59.97
C PRO A 114 -6.41 -14.18 -59.45
N ALA A 115 -5.50 -13.60 -58.68
CA ALA A 115 -5.56 -12.22 -58.22
C ALA A 115 -4.77 -11.29 -59.13
N ILE A 116 -5.29 -10.08 -59.33
CA ILE A 116 -4.56 -8.95 -59.92
C ILE A 116 -3.69 -8.29 -58.84
N LYS A 117 -4.22 -8.15 -57.62
CA LYS A 117 -3.53 -7.54 -56.48
C LYS A 117 -4.05 -8.05 -55.14
N ILE A 118 -3.18 -8.01 -54.12
CA ILE A 118 -3.54 -8.20 -52.72
C ILE A 118 -3.87 -6.84 -52.11
N ARG A 119 -4.99 -6.73 -51.40
CA ARG A 119 -5.38 -5.52 -50.66
C ARG A 119 -4.82 -5.52 -49.26
N ALA A 120 -5.00 -6.62 -48.54
CA ALA A 120 -4.56 -6.76 -47.17
C ALA A 120 -4.35 -8.24 -46.83
N VAL A 121 -3.42 -8.49 -45.93
CA VAL A 121 -3.32 -9.76 -45.20
C VAL A 121 -3.35 -9.40 -43.73
N THR A 122 -4.35 -9.89 -43.02
CA THR A 122 -4.52 -9.68 -41.58
C THR A 122 -4.56 -11.02 -40.87
N GLY A 123 -4.30 -11.03 -39.57
CA GLY A 123 -4.41 -12.25 -38.79
C GLY A 123 -4.51 -12.01 -37.30
N THR A 124 -4.88 -13.06 -36.59
CA THR A 124 -4.90 -13.16 -35.14
C THR A 124 -4.28 -14.47 -34.72
N ILE A 125 -3.81 -14.55 -33.47
CA ILE A 125 -3.21 -15.75 -32.92
C ILE A 125 -4.28 -16.49 -32.12
N LEU A 126 -4.42 -17.79 -32.38
CA LEU A 126 -5.33 -18.70 -31.70
C LEU A 126 -4.56 -19.88 -31.11
N ASN A 127 -5.14 -20.50 -30.08
CA ASN A 127 -4.64 -21.74 -29.46
C ASN A 127 -3.16 -21.67 -29.03
N LEU A 128 -2.75 -20.53 -28.47
CA LEU A 128 -1.38 -20.32 -28.00
C LEU A 128 -1.16 -21.11 -26.71
N VAL A 129 -0.15 -21.99 -26.73
CA VAL A 129 0.20 -22.85 -25.59
C VAL A 129 1.72 -22.86 -25.44
N GLY A 130 2.19 -22.76 -24.20
CA GLY A 130 3.59 -22.94 -23.83
C GLY A 130 3.78 -24.18 -22.96
N GLN A 131 4.83 -24.93 -23.25
CA GLN A 131 5.28 -26.04 -22.41
C GLN A 131 6.79 -25.93 -22.18
N ILE A 132 7.20 -25.99 -20.92
CA ILE A 132 8.62 -26.08 -20.58
C ILE A 132 9.12 -27.48 -20.93
N VAL A 133 10.14 -27.54 -21.76
CA VAL A 133 10.91 -28.72 -22.15
C VAL A 133 12.37 -28.52 -21.69
N PRO A 134 13.24 -29.54 -21.72
CA PRO A 134 14.64 -29.35 -21.32
C PRO A 134 15.30 -28.19 -22.08
N ASP A 135 15.81 -27.21 -21.33
CA ASP A 135 16.52 -26.01 -21.80
C ASP A 135 15.74 -25.06 -22.74
N ALA A 136 14.44 -25.27 -22.93
CA ALA A 136 13.63 -24.45 -23.81
C ALA A 136 12.13 -24.43 -23.41
N ILE A 137 11.41 -23.45 -23.94
CA ILE A 137 9.95 -23.39 -23.87
C ILE A 137 9.42 -23.64 -25.28
N LEU A 138 8.72 -24.76 -25.45
CA LEU A 138 8.00 -25.08 -26.67
C LEU A 138 6.72 -24.26 -26.72
N VAL A 139 6.63 -23.35 -27.67
CA VAL A 139 5.45 -22.54 -27.93
C VAL A 139 4.78 -23.05 -29.20
N THR A 140 3.48 -23.35 -29.11
CA THR A 140 2.66 -23.77 -30.26
C THR A 140 1.44 -22.88 -30.37
N GLY A 141 1.01 -22.61 -31.59
CA GLY A 141 -0.21 -21.85 -31.84
C GLY A 141 -0.64 -21.93 -33.30
N THR A 142 -1.68 -21.17 -33.64
CA THR A 142 -2.16 -21.04 -35.02
C THR A 142 -2.37 -19.57 -35.35
N VAL A 143 -1.79 -19.11 -36.45
CA VAL A 143 -2.13 -17.81 -37.03
C VAL A 143 -3.37 -17.99 -37.89
N ASN A 144 -4.52 -17.51 -37.41
CA ASN A 144 -5.74 -17.42 -38.20
C ASN A 144 -5.68 -16.15 -39.05
N LYS A 145 -5.56 -16.32 -40.36
CA LYS A 145 -5.32 -15.24 -41.32
C LYS A 145 -6.48 -15.08 -42.28
N SER A 146 -6.55 -13.87 -42.80
CA SER A 146 -7.52 -13.42 -43.78
C SER A 146 -6.78 -12.66 -44.88
N VAL A 147 -6.96 -13.10 -46.13
CA VAL A 147 -6.35 -12.50 -47.32
C VAL A 147 -7.46 -11.85 -48.15
N ASP A 148 -7.42 -10.52 -48.23
CA ASP A 148 -8.29 -9.75 -49.12
C ASP A 148 -7.57 -9.47 -50.44
N PHE A 149 -8.17 -9.85 -51.56
CA PHE A 149 -7.57 -9.70 -52.88
C PHE A 149 -8.59 -9.30 -53.94
N VAL A 150 -8.11 -8.77 -55.07
CA VAL A 150 -8.94 -8.43 -56.24
C VAL A 150 -8.67 -9.45 -57.33
N ASP A 151 -9.71 -10.12 -57.82
CA ASP A 151 -9.59 -11.09 -58.90
C ASP A 151 -9.56 -10.45 -60.30
N VAL A 152 -9.40 -11.29 -61.33
CA VAL A 152 -9.38 -10.86 -62.75
C VAL A 152 -10.70 -10.24 -63.24
N ALA A 153 -11.80 -10.42 -62.50
CA ALA A 153 -13.09 -9.80 -62.78
C ALA A 153 -13.27 -8.48 -61.99
N ASN A 154 -12.20 -7.93 -61.41
CA ASN A 154 -12.22 -6.76 -60.53
C ASN A 154 -13.11 -6.91 -59.29
N THR A 155 -13.36 -8.15 -58.85
CA THR A 155 -14.16 -8.44 -57.66
C THR A 155 -13.26 -8.60 -56.45
N VAL A 156 -13.62 -7.96 -55.33
CA VAL A 156 -12.95 -8.16 -54.04
C VAL A 156 -13.37 -9.50 -53.47
N ARG A 157 -12.39 -10.32 -53.09
CA ARG A 157 -12.57 -11.63 -52.47
C ARG A 157 -11.78 -11.73 -51.18
N ASN A 158 -12.22 -12.66 -50.34
CA ASN A 158 -11.58 -12.99 -49.09
C ASN A 158 -11.23 -14.50 -49.08
N LEU A 159 -10.05 -14.83 -48.55
CA LEU A 159 -9.64 -16.20 -48.26
C LEU A 159 -9.17 -16.29 -46.80
N GLN A 160 -9.79 -17.18 -46.04
CA GLN A 160 -9.33 -17.51 -44.69
C GLN A 160 -8.34 -18.67 -44.72
N GLU A 161 -7.34 -18.61 -43.86
CA GLU A 161 -6.26 -19.59 -43.76
C GLU A 161 -5.81 -19.75 -42.31
N ASN A 162 -5.51 -20.98 -41.90
CA ASN A 162 -4.91 -21.27 -40.60
C ASN A 162 -3.48 -21.76 -40.80
N VAL A 163 -2.50 -21.04 -40.25
CA VAL A 163 -1.09 -21.42 -40.32
C VAL A 163 -0.62 -21.84 -38.93
N PRO A 164 -0.48 -23.15 -38.65
CA PRO A 164 0.07 -23.61 -37.39
C PRO A 164 1.56 -23.26 -37.30
N PHE A 165 2.03 -22.97 -36.09
CA PHE A 165 3.44 -22.72 -35.83
C PHE A 165 3.91 -23.40 -34.56
N SER A 166 5.22 -23.64 -34.51
CA SER A 166 5.93 -24.17 -33.35
C SER A 166 7.29 -23.48 -33.26
N ALA A 167 7.64 -23.02 -32.06
CA ALA A 167 8.90 -22.34 -31.77
C ALA A 167 9.49 -22.85 -30.45
N LEU A 168 10.82 -22.80 -30.34
CA LEU A 168 11.55 -23.08 -29.10
C LEU A 168 12.20 -21.78 -28.62
N LEU A 169 11.77 -21.31 -27.47
CA LEU A 169 12.39 -20.18 -26.77
C LEU A 169 13.48 -20.72 -25.82
N PRO A 170 14.75 -20.31 -25.96
CA PRO A 170 15.82 -20.75 -25.07
C PRO A 170 15.55 -20.39 -23.60
N ALA A 171 15.59 -21.38 -22.73
CA ALA A 171 15.18 -21.27 -21.33
C ALA A 171 16.04 -22.21 -20.44
N ALA A 172 17.34 -21.90 -20.34
CA ALA A 172 18.27 -22.73 -19.58
C ALA A 172 18.04 -22.61 -18.06
N GLY A 173 18.04 -23.74 -17.35
CA GLY A 173 17.97 -23.78 -15.90
C GLY A 173 16.55 -23.70 -15.31
N ILE A 174 15.52 -23.57 -16.13
CA ILE A 174 14.13 -23.54 -15.67
C ILE A 174 13.62 -24.98 -15.49
N ALA A 175 13.08 -25.27 -14.31
CA ALA A 175 12.56 -26.59 -13.99
C ALA A 175 11.34 -26.96 -14.85
N PRO A 176 11.25 -28.18 -15.39
CA PRO A 176 10.03 -28.66 -16.02
C PRO A 176 8.84 -28.62 -15.06
N GLY A 177 7.70 -28.15 -15.54
CA GLY A 177 6.48 -28.01 -14.74
C GLY A 177 6.33 -26.68 -14.00
N THR A 178 7.33 -25.79 -14.05
CA THR A 178 7.16 -24.40 -13.62
C THR A 178 6.04 -23.74 -14.45
N PRO A 179 5.11 -23.00 -13.82
CA PRO A 179 4.06 -22.31 -14.58
C PRO A 179 4.67 -21.26 -15.52
N VAL A 180 4.18 -21.22 -16.76
CA VAL A 180 4.62 -20.26 -17.78
C VAL A 180 3.41 -19.63 -18.44
N GLU A 181 3.43 -18.31 -18.54
CA GLU A 181 2.45 -17.54 -19.32
C GLU A 181 3.08 -17.17 -20.67
N ILE A 182 2.34 -17.39 -21.76
CA ILE A 182 2.81 -17.06 -23.11
C ILE A 182 1.94 -15.97 -23.69
N SER A 183 2.58 -14.94 -24.25
CA SER A 183 1.95 -13.98 -25.15
C SER A 183 2.66 -14.00 -26.50
N ALA A 184 1.92 -13.61 -27.53
CA ALA A 184 2.42 -13.54 -28.90
C ALA A 184 1.78 -12.35 -29.61
N GLU A 185 2.58 -11.64 -30.40
CA GLU A 185 2.15 -10.51 -31.21
C GLU A 185 2.58 -10.73 -32.67
N ILE A 186 1.71 -10.38 -33.62
CA ILE A 186 2.06 -10.36 -35.04
C ILE A 186 2.66 -8.99 -35.34
N GLU A 187 3.98 -8.92 -35.49
CA GLU A 187 4.65 -7.67 -35.84
C GLU A 187 4.42 -7.32 -37.31
N ASN A 188 4.50 -8.33 -38.19
CA ASN A 188 4.39 -8.12 -39.62
C ASN A 188 3.92 -9.36 -40.37
N ILE A 189 3.18 -9.15 -41.47
CA ILE A 189 2.94 -10.17 -42.49
C ILE A 189 3.36 -9.60 -43.84
N SER A 190 4.56 -9.96 -44.26
CA SER A 190 5.09 -9.62 -45.59
C SER A 190 4.63 -10.63 -46.61
N PHE A 191 4.39 -10.20 -47.86
CA PHE A 191 3.91 -11.11 -48.90
C PHE A 191 4.38 -10.74 -50.32
N SER A 192 4.38 -11.73 -51.20
CA SER A 192 4.61 -11.56 -52.64
C SER A 192 3.66 -12.45 -53.45
N LEU A 193 3.03 -11.86 -54.47
CA LEU A 193 2.12 -12.57 -55.37
C LEU A 193 2.91 -13.06 -56.59
N SER A 194 2.83 -14.35 -56.86
CA SER A 194 3.39 -14.97 -58.07
C SER A 194 2.84 -14.33 -59.36
N ASN A 195 3.60 -14.40 -60.45
CA ASN A 195 3.26 -13.77 -61.73
C ASN A 195 1.94 -14.25 -62.34
N ASN A 196 1.49 -15.47 -62.02
CA ASN A 196 0.20 -16.00 -62.49
C ASN A 196 -0.98 -15.62 -61.59
N GLY A 197 -0.74 -14.84 -60.54
CA GLY A 197 -1.75 -14.38 -59.59
C GLY A 197 -2.31 -15.47 -58.67
N ARG A 198 -1.73 -16.68 -58.64
CA ARG A 198 -2.32 -17.82 -57.91
C ARG A 198 -1.64 -18.13 -56.59
N VAL A 199 -0.33 -17.96 -56.48
CA VAL A 199 0.43 -18.30 -55.26
C VAL A 199 0.82 -17.01 -54.55
N LEU A 200 0.52 -16.94 -53.26
CA LEU A 200 0.91 -15.85 -52.36
C LEU A 200 1.93 -16.39 -51.35
N ASN A 201 3.20 -16.03 -51.55
CA ASN A 201 4.27 -16.35 -50.59
C ASN A 201 4.26 -15.31 -49.48
N GLN A 202 4.46 -15.73 -48.25
CA GLN A 202 4.30 -14.90 -47.06
C GLN A 202 5.41 -15.18 -46.06
N VAL A 203 5.81 -14.15 -45.34
CA VAL A 203 6.68 -14.23 -44.17
C VAL A 203 5.95 -13.55 -43.03
N ILE A 204 5.56 -14.33 -42.03
CA ILE A 204 4.89 -13.86 -40.82
C ILE A 204 5.95 -13.70 -39.75
N VAL A 205 6.03 -12.51 -39.17
CA VAL A 205 6.95 -12.18 -38.08
C VAL A 205 6.15 -12.11 -36.79
N LEU A 206 6.47 -13.00 -35.85
CA LEU A 206 5.86 -13.05 -34.53
C LEU A 206 6.86 -12.61 -33.47
N GLN A 207 6.42 -11.81 -32.51
CA GLN A 207 7.13 -11.57 -31.26
C GLN A 207 6.51 -12.46 -30.19
N LEU A 208 7.25 -13.46 -29.72
CA LEU A 208 6.83 -14.35 -28.64
C LEU A 208 7.43 -13.85 -27.32
N THR A 209 6.64 -13.86 -26.25
CA THR A 209 7.11 -13.59 -24.88
C THR A 209 6.61 -14.69 -23.96
N ALA A 210 7.54 -15.27 -23.20
CA ALA A 210 7.26 -16.25 -22.16
C ALA A 210 7.65 -15.68 -20.79
N THR A 211 6.68 -15.58 -19.88
CA THR A 211 6.87 -15.17 -18.50
C THR A 211 6.84 -16.41 -17.61
N VAL A 212 7.99 -16.74 -17.04
CA VAL A 212 8.17 -17.90 -16.16
C VAL A 212 7.89 -17.46 -14.73
N MET A 213 6.91 -18.11 -14.10
CA MET A 213 6.49 -17.78 -12.75
C MET A 213 7.39 -18.48 -11.72
N SER A 214 7.81 -17.74 -10.72
CA SER A 214 8.50 -18.31 -9.56
C SER A 214 7.54 -19.13 -8.70
N THR A 215 8.05 -20.17 -8.05
CA THR A 215 7.32 -20.88 -6.98
C THR A 215 7.22 -20.07 -5.70
N GLU A 216 8.05 -19.03 -5.54
CA GLU A 216 8.03 -18.13 -4.40
C GLU A 216 7.13 -16.92 -4.73
N SER A 217 5.93 -16.92 -4.14
CA SER A 217 5.02 -15.77 -4.15
C SER A 217 5.22 -14.93 -2.90
N GLN A 218 5.17 -13.60 -3.04
CA GLN A 218 5.11 -12.69 -1.91
C GLN A 218 3.64 -12.44 -1.54
N VAL A 219 3.35 -12.32 -0.25
CA VAL A 219 2.02 -11.96 0.26
C VAL A 219 2.12 -10.59 0.92
N VAL A 220 1.31 -9.64 0.46
CA VAL A 220 1.29 -8.26 0.95
C VAL A 220 -0.07 -7.99 1.58
N GLU A 221 -0.09 -7.55 2.83
CA GLU A 221 -1.31 -7.06 3.47
C GLU A 221 -1.57 -5.62 3.03
N VAL A 222 -2.75 -5.37 2.47
CA VAL A 222 -3.16 -4.09 1.91
C VAL A 222 -4.41 -3.59 2.61
N ILE A 223 -4.41 -2.30 2.93
CA ILE A 223 -5.56 -1.62 3.51
C ILE A 223 -6.60 -1.36 2.42
N THR A 224 -7.83 -1.80 2.64
CA THR A 224 -8.97 -1.65 1.70
C THR A 224 -9.98 -0.63 2.16
N SER A 225 -10.01 -0.29 3.45
CA SER A 225 -10.84 0.77 4.00
C SER A 225 -10.28 1.28 5.33
N VAL A 226 -10.55 2.56 5.62
CA VAL A 226 -10.20 3.20 6.89
C VAL A 226 -11.43 3.94 7.42
N GLU A 227 -12.03 3.41 8.47
CA GLU A 227 -13.12 4.08 9.18
C GLU A 227 -12.58 4.71 10.46
N PHE A 228 -12.22 6.00 10.36
CA PHE A 228 -11.79 6.81 11.50
C PHE A 228 -12.29 8.26 11.34
N PRO A 229 -12.76 8.94 12.41
CA PRO A 229 -13.42 10.24 12.26
C PRO A 229 -12.53 11.30 11.60
N GLY A 230 -13.04 11.91 10.53
CA GLY A 230 -12.34 12.97 9.79
C GLY A 230 -11.28 12.48 8.80
N VAL A 231 -10.97 11.17 8.76
CA VAL A 231 -10.05 10.60 7.77
C VAL A 231 -10.72 10.50 6.42
N GLN A 232 -9.99 10.92 5.39
CA GLN A 232 -10.33 10.83 3.99
C GLN A 232 -9.33 9.89 3.31
N THR A 233 -9.82 8.91 2.57
CA THR A 233 -9.01 7.96 1.80
C THR A 233 -8.98 8.35 0.32
N THR A 234 -7.87 8.07 -0.34
CA THR A 234 -7.81 7.93 -1.80
C THR A 234 -7.81 6.45 -2.11
N GLU A 235 -8.71 6.03 -2.98
CA GLU A 235 -9.01 4.63 -3.26
C GLU A 235 -8.85 4.33 -4.74
N LEU A 236 -8.48 3.09 -5.05
CA LEU A 236 -8.34 2.60 -6.41
C LEU A 236 -9.02 1.23 -6.54
N LEU A 237 -9.85 1.06 -7.57
CA LEU A 237 -10.43 -0.23 -7.91
C LEU A 237 -9.41 -1.03 -8.72
N VAL A 238 -9.04 -2.20 -8.23
CA VAL A 238 -8.02 -3.07 -8.82
C VAL A 238 -8.53 -4.50 -8.91
N ARG A 239 -7.91 -5.29 -9.78
CA ARG A 239 -8.05 -6.74 -9.85
C ARG A 239 -6.75 -7.38 -9.37
N ALA A 240 -6.84 -8.26 -8.39
CA ALA A 240 -5.67 -8.89 -7.78
C ALA A 240 -5.94 -10.33 -7.33
N LEU A 241 -4.88 -11.12 -7.16
CA LEU A 241 -4.98 -12.45 -6.54
C LEU A 241 -5.08 -12.29 -5.03
N VAL A 242 -6.29 -12.41 -4.50
CA VAL A 242 -6.57 -12.31 -3.08
C VAL A 242 -6.51 -13.69 -2.44
N LEU A 243 -5.81 -13.80 -1.31
CA LEU A 243 -5.72 -15.06 -0.58
C LEU A 243 -7.02 -15.33 0.20
N ARG A 244 -7.79 -16.35 -0.21
CA ARG A 244 -9.00 -16.82 0.46
C ARG A 244 -8.84 -18.27 0.86
N ASN A 245 -8.93 -18.56 2.16
CA ASN A 245 -8.79 -19.93 2.68
C ASN A 245 -7.54 -20.64 2.13
N SER A 246 -6.40 -19.92 2.10
CA SER A 246 -5.12 -20.38 1.55
C SER A 246 -5.07 -20.61 0.03
N VAL A 247 -6.10 -20.21 -0.72
CA VAL A 247 -6.14 -20.28 -2.19
C VAL A 247 -6.15 -18.86 -2.77
N PRO A 248 -5.21 -18.51 -3.65
CA PRO A 248 -5.27 -17.25 -4.40
C PRO A 248 -6.48 -17.25 -5.34
N GLN A 249 -7.33 -16.24 -5.23
CA GLN A 249 -8.52 -16.04 -6.07
C GLN A 249 -8.45 -14.67 -6.73
N LEU A 250 -8.66 -14.61 -8.04
CA LEU A 250 -8.68 -13.34 -8.76
C LEU A 250 -9.98 -12.59 -8.42
N GLU A 251 -9.86 -11.44 -7.75
CA GLU A 251 -10.97 -10.64 -7.27
C GLU A 251 -10.80 -9.17 -7.67
N GLU A 252 -11.92 -8.48 -7.93
CA GLU A 252 -11.96 -7.01 -8.01
C GLU A 252 -12.23 -6.45 -6.61
N LEU A 253 -11.38 -5.52 -6.17
CA LEU A 253 -11.46 -4.93 -4.85
C LEU A 253 -10.94 -3.49 -4.85
N THR A 254 -11.40 -2.73 -3.86
CA THR A 254 -10.87 -1.38 -3.61
C THR A 254 -9.65 -1.46 -2.69
N VAL A 255 -8.58 -0.79 -3.08
CA VAL A 255 -7.38 -0.59 -2.25
C VAL A 255 -7.22 0.87 -1.89
N VAL A 256 -6.76 1.15 -0.68
CA VAL A 256 -6.43 2.51 -0.24
C VAL A 256 -5.01 2.84 -0.71
N THR A 257 -4.87 3.93 -1.48
CA THR A 257 -3.57 4.43 -1.98
C THR A 257 -3.07 5.62 -1.17
N ASN A 258 -3.95 6.28 -0.43
CA ASN A 258 -3.59 7.34 0.50
C ASN A 258 -4.66 7.51 1.60
N ALA A 259 -4.26 8.03 2.76
CA ALA A 259 -5.19 8.41 3.83
C ALA A 259 -4.69 9.69 4.51
N VAL A 260 -5.58 10.67 4.67
CA VAL A 260 -5.26 11.96 5.29
C VAL A 260 -6.39 12.38 6.22
N GLY A 261 -6.06 12.98 7.37
CA GLY A 261 -7.06 13.49 8.30
C GLY A 261 -6.55 13.61 9.73
N PRO A 262 -7.39 14.14 10.64
CA PRO A 262 -7.06 14.21 12.06
C PRO A 262 -6.79 12.82 12.62
N GLY A 263 -5.73 12.71 13.42
CA GLY A 263 -5.29 11.45 14.01
C GLY A 263 -4.53 10.51 13.07
N VAL A 264 -4.33 10.81 11.78
CA VAL A 264 -3.36 10.05 10.96
C VAL A 264 -1.95 10.47 11.34
N LEU A 265 -1.20 9.59 12.00
CA LEU A 265 0.17 9.86 12.45
C LEU A 265 1.21 9.41 11.42
N ALA A 266 0.98 8.27 10.78
CA ALA A 266 1.86 7.72 9.75
C ALA A 266 1.10 6.77 8.82
N ILE A 267 1.58 6.66 7.57
CA ILE A 267 1.15 5.65 6.60
C ILE A 267 2.40 4.94 6.08
N GLN A 268 2.33 3.62 5.98
CA GLN A 268 3.32 2.83 5.25
C GLN A 268 2.73 2.45 3.90
N LYS A 269 3.56 2.53 2.87
CA LYS A 269 3.16 2.21 1.51
C LYS A 269 4.12 1.24 0.87
N GLN A 270 3.61 0.45 -0.06
CA GLN A 270 4.39 -0.44 -0.89
C GLN A 270 3.94 -0.32 -2.35
N VAL A 271 4.89 -0.36 -3.27
CA VAL A 271 4.58 -0.45 -4.70
C VAL A 271 4.45 -1.91 -5.08
N ILE A 272 3.28 -2.30 -5.57
CA ILE A 272 2.98 -3.67 -5.99
C ILE A 272 2.33 -3.67 -7.38
N PRO A 273 2.59 -4.67 -8.24
CA PRO A 273 1.96 -4.75 -9.55
C PRO A 273 0.48 -5.16 -9.41
N LEU A 274 -0.44 -4.33 -9.91
CA LEU A 274 -1.89 -4.56 -9.87
C LEU A 274 -2.55 -4.22 -11.22
N ASP A 275 -3.56 -5.00 -11.62
CA ASP A 275 -4.41 -4.69 -12.78
C ASP A 275 -5.44 -3.63 -12.35
N VAL A 276 -5.39 -2.43 -12.93
CA VAL A 276 -6.28 -1.32 -12.55
C VAL A 276 -7.55 -1.42 -13.37
N VAL A 277 -8.69 -1.51 -12.70
CA VAL A 277 -9.96 -1.71 -13.40
C VAL A 277 -10.34 -0.44 -14.16
N ASN A 278 -10.70 -0.59 -15.44
CA ASN A 278 -11.12 0.48 -16.36
C ASN A 278 -10.03 1.45 -16.83
N ASP A 279 -8.73 1.10 -16.72
CA ASP A 279 -7.64 1.94 -17.25
C ASP A 279 -7.36 1.73 -18.75
N GLY A 280 -7.98 0.72 -19.38
CA GLY A 280 -7.77 0.35 -20.78
C GLY A 280 -6.48 -0.47 -21.02
N ASN A 281 -5.76 -0.85 -19.96
CA ASN A 281 -4.58 -1.69 -19.98
C ASN A 281 -4.84 -2.97 -19.16
N PRO A 282 -4.96 -4.14 -19.79
CA PRO A 282 -5.22 -5.39 -19.08
C PRO A 282 -4.02 -5.93 -18.30
N ASN A 283 -2.85 -5.29 -18.39
CA ASN A 283 -1.61 -5.75 -17.76
C ASN A 283 -1.39 -5.05 -16.41
N PRO A 284 -0.92 -5.78 -15.38
CA PRO A 284 -0.59 -5.17 -14.09
C PRO A 284 0.41 -4.01 -14.21
N VAL A 285 0.11 -2.91 -13.53
CA VAL A 285 0.94 -1.71 -13.44
C VAL A 285 1.42 -1.50 -12.00
N PRO A 286 2.58 -0.84 -11.78
CA PRO A 286 3.03 -0.52 -10.42
C PRO A 286 2.06 0.44 -9.75
N VAL A 287 1.42 0.01 -8.67
CA VAL A 287 0.50 0.81 -7.85
C VAL A 287 1.07 0.94 -6.45
N GLU A 288 1.12 2.17 -5.94
CA GLU A 288 1.48 2.45 -4.55
C GLU A 288 0.25 2.30 -3.65
N VAL A 289 0.23 1.27 -2.81
CA VAL A 289 -0.87 0.96 -1.89
C VAL A 289 -0.45 1.19 -0.44
N VAL A 290 -1.42 1.51 0.42
CA VAL A 290 -1.21 1.59 1.87
C VAL A 290 -1.22 0.18 2.47
N THR A 291 -0.15 -0.18 3.15
CA THR A 291 0.01 -1.49 3.80
C THR A 291 -0.17 -1.42 5.32
N ASP A 292 0.04 -0.24 5.91
CA ASP A 292 -0.17 0.00 7.33
C ASP A 292 -0.51 1.47 7.59
N ILE A 293 -1.29 1.73 8.62
CA ILE A 293 -1.70 3.08 9.03
C ILE A 293 -1.66 3.20 10.56
N THR A 294 -0.90 4.18 11.03
CA THR A 294 -0.83 4.51 12.46
C THR A 294 -1.80 5.64 12.78
N LEU A 295 -2.79 5.36 13.63
CA LEU A 295 -3.81 6.31 14.08
C LEU A 295 -3.59 6.72 15.55
N GLY A 296 -3.77 8.01 15.82
CA GLY A 296 -3.65 8.66 17.12
C GLY A 296 -4.96 9.28 17.60
N PRO A 297 -4.98 9.84 18.82
CA PRO A 297 -6.18 10.47 19.36
C PRO A 297 -6.61 11.70 18.54
N LEU A 298 -7.92 11.95 18.48
CA LEU A 298 -8.47 13.18 17.91
C LEU A 298 -8.22 14.32 18.90
N THR A 299 -7.36 15.27 18.52
CA THR A 299 -7.05 16.49 19.28
C THR A 299 -7.96 17.65 18.90
#